data_AF-A0A0Q8PGP9-F1
#
_entry.id   AF-A0A0Q8PGP9-F1
#
_cell.length_a   1.000
_cell.length_b   1.000
_cell.length_c   1.000
_cell.angle_alpha   90.00
_cell.angle_beta   90.00
_cell.angle_gamma   90.00
#
_symmetry.space_group_name_H-M   'P 1'
#
loop_
_entity.id
_entity.type
_entity.pdbx_description
1 polymer ?
#
loop_
_entity_poly.entity_id
_entity_poly.type
_entity_poly.pdbx_seq_one_letter_code
_entity_poly.pdbx_strand_id
1 'polypeptide(L)'
;MSRNAEVIVLALWAEEVMEPLTRRDPERTWRGTFAPLGGSIYGWFVEFDHVRPRSGLLKYLESLPWPKPESVQVLIHDEEDDCFGLWMLHDGRLVEVPIPRTRRAYWSGPPNEEYPPDPGILRRTDCGAINWPEEIEGGDHSRPKAW
;
A
#
# COMPACT_ATOMS: atom_id res chain seq x y z
N MET A 1 12.23 -5.22 13.14
CA MET A 1 11.97 -6.27 12.13
C MET A 1 12.04 -5.63 10.76
N SER A 2 12.79 -6.22 9.83
CA SER A 2 12.64 -5.89 8.40
C SER A 2 11.37 -6.58 7.95
N ARG A 3 10.37 -5.82 7.53
CA ARG A 3 9.25 -6.32 6.75
C ARG A 3 9.37 -5.68 5.39
N ASN A 4 9.84 -6.47 4.42
CA ASN A 4 10.02 -6.01 3.07
C ASN A 4 8.66 -5.87 2.39
N ALA A 5 8.57 -4.97 1.41
CA ALA A 5 7.35 -4.80 0.68
C ALA A 5 7.59 -4.42 -0.78
N GLU A 6 6.76 -5.00 -1.63
CA GLU A 6 6.67 -4.68 -3.05
C GLU A 6 5.43 -3.82 -3.28
N VAL A 7 5.59 -2.73 -4.02
CA VAL A 7 4.48 -1.86 -4.41
C VAL A 7 4.47 -1.74 -5.92
N ILE A 8 3.33 -2.05 -6.53
CA ILE A 8 3.09 -1.90 -7.96
C ILE A 8 1.96 -0.88 -8.14
N VAL A 9 2.17 0.08 -9.03
CA VAL A 9 1.15 1.05 -9.43
C VAL A 9 0.79 0.79 -10.88
N LEU A 10 -0.49 0.60 -11.17
CA LEU A 10 -1.06 0.58 -12.51
C LEU A 10 -1.94 1.81 -12.68
N ALA A 11 -1.69 2.63 -13.70
CA ALA A 11 -2.46 3.86 -13.92
C ALA A 11 -2.37 4.31 -15.38
N LEU A 12 -3.51 4.40 -16.07
CA LEU A 12 -3.54 4.74 -17.50
C LEU A 12 -3.04 6.18 -17.74
N TRP A 13 -2.18 6.33 -18.74
CA TRP A 13 -1.61 7.62 -19.19
C TRP A 13 -0.86 8.41 -18.10
N ALA A 14 -0.33 7.71 -17.09
CA ALA A 14 0.28 8.32 -15.92
C ALA A 14 1.80 8.57 -16.05
N GLU A 15 2.37 8.48 -17.25
CA GLU A 15 3.82 8.61 -17.46
C GLU A 15 4.38 9.92 -16.90
N GLU A 16 3.72 11.05 -17.15
CA GLU A 16 4.15 12.37 -16.64
C GLU A 16 4.03 12.47 -15.11
N VAL A 17 3.01 11.83 -14.53
CA VAL A 17 2.80 11.80 -13.07
C VAL A 17 3.84 10.91 -12.39
N MET A 18 4.21 9.80 -13.02
CA MET A 18 5.12 8.80 -12.46
C MET A 18 6.60 9.11 -12.73
N GLU A 19 6.92 9.91 -13.76
CA GLU A 19 8.30 10.24 -14.11
C GLU A 19 9.11 10.80 -12.92
N PRO A 20 8.60 11.76 -12.13
CA PRO A 20 9.35 12.27 -10.98
C PRO A 20 9.61 11.17 -9.96
N LEU A 21 8.70 10.23 -9.79
CA LEU A 21 8.79 9.12 -8.84
C LEU A 21 9.88 8.10 -9.22
N THR A 22 10.37 8.14 -10.47
CA THR A 22 11.54 7.36 -10.94
C THR A 22 12.88 7.99 -10.59
N ARG A 23 12.87 9.08 -9.83
CA ARG A 23 14.06 9.75 -9.32
C ARG A 23 14.04 9.83 -7.81
N ARG A 24 15.24 9.80 -7.23
CA ARG A 24 15.43 10.06 -5.81
C ARG A 24 15.10 11.52 -5.51
N ASP A 25 14.31 11.71 -4.46
CA ASP A 25 13.89 13.02 -3.99
C ASP A 25 13.95 13.01 -2.45
N PRO A 26 14.88 13.78 -1.84
CA PRO A 26 15.07 13.79 -0.40
C PRO A 26 13.93 14.48 0.36
N GLU A 27 13.08 15.25 -0.32
CA GLU A 27 11.97 15.99 0.30
C GLU A 27 10.71 15.13 0.47
N ARG A 28 10.68 13.92 -0.10
CA ARG A 28 9.55 12.98 0.07
C ARG A 28 9.51 12.39 1.47
N THR A 29 8.28 12.19 1.95
CA THR A 29 8.02 11.51 3.24
C THR A 29 8.34 10.02 3.20
N TRP A 30 8.36 9.42 2.01
CA TRP A 30 8.76 8.03 1.75
C TRP A 30 10.08 8.00 0.96
N ARG A 31 10.81 6.88 1.04
CA ARG A 31 12.14 6.72 0.46
C ARG A 31 12.17 5.51 -0.47
N GLY A 32 12.24 5.77 -1.76
CA GLY A 32 12.37 4.75 -2.80
C GLY A 32 12.34 5.41 -4.18
N THR A 33 12.53 4.59 -5.20
CA THR A 33 12.50 5.04 -6.59
C THR A 33 11.71 4.02 -7.40
N PHE A 34 10.64 4.46 -8.05
CA PHE A 34 9.90 3.58 -8.93
C PHE A 34 10.69 3.27 -10.20
N ALA A 35 10.52 2.06 -10.72
CA ALA A 35 10.98 1.68 -12.04
C ALA A 35 9.75 1.29 -12.90
N PRO A 36 9.76 1.59 -14.21
CA PRO A 36 8.69 1.13 -15.08
C PRO A 36 8.73 -0.40 -15.19
N LEU A 37 7.55 -1.05 -15.21
CA LEU A 37 7.43 -2.48 -15.51
C LEU A 37 7.77 -2.78 -16.98
N GLY A 38 7.74 -1.76 -17.85
CA GLY A 38 8.06 -1.86 -19.27
C GLY A 38 6.94 -2.42 -20.13
N GLY A 39 7.18 -2.46 -21.45
CA GLY A 39 6.21 -2.93 -22.44
C GLY A 39 5.04 -1.98 -22.64
N SER A 40 3.87 -2.53 -22.98
CA SER A 40 2.61 -1.79 -23.18
C SER A 40 1.78 -1.64 -21.90
N ILE A 41 2.37 -1.92 -20.74
CA ILE A 41 1.70 -1.84 -19.45
C ILE A 41 1.96 -0.46 -18.85
N TYR A 42 0.89 0.26 -18.50
CA TYR A 42 0.98 1.51 -17.75
C TYR A 42 1.26 1.22 -16.27
N GLY A 43 2.46 0.71 -15.98
CA GLY A 43 2.79 0.17 -14.68
C GLY A 43 4.21 0.46 -14.20
N TRP A 44 4.34 0.61 -12.89
CA TRP A 44 5.60 0.89 -12.19
C TRP A 44 5.69 0.08 -10.91
N PHE A 45 6.90 -0.24 -10.46
CA PHE A 45 7.13 -0.96 -9.23
C PHE A 45 8.23 -0.31 -8.39
N VAL A 46 8.21 -0.55 -7.08
CA VAL A 46 9.27 -0.21 -6.13
C VAL A 46 9.29 -1.24 -5.01
N GLU A 47 10.48 -1.53 -4.50
CA GLU A 47 10.69 -2.40 -3.35
C GLU A 47 11.18 -1.56 -2.17
N PHE A 48 10.74 -1.93 -0.97
CA PHE A 48 11.15 -1.30 0.28
C PHE A 48 11.74 -2.33 1.22
N ASP A 49 12.97 -2.07 1.64
CA ASP A 49 13.55 -2.69 2.82
C ASP A 49 12.99 -1.97 4.05
N HIS A 50 12.21 -2.66 4.87
CA HIS A 50 11.53 -2.14 6.07
C HIS A 50 10.25 -1.29 5.87
N VAL A 51 9.46 -1.18 6.94
CA VAL A 51 8.18 -0.44 6.96
C VAL A 51 8.37 1.08 6.95
N ARG A 52 9.36 1.61 7.68
CA ARG A 52 9.55 3.07 7.82
C ARG A 52 9.76 3.78 6.47
N PRO A 53 10.63 3.30 5.56
CA PRO A 53 10.84 3.93 4.25
C PRO A 53 9.59 4.10 3.39
N ARG A 54 8.58 3.24 3.51
CA ARG A 54 7.33 3.36 2.74
C ARG A 54 6.20 4.13 3.44
N SER A 55 6.44 4.62 4.66
CA SER A 55 5.42 5.34 5.42
C SER A 55 4.98 6.62 4.69
N GLY A 56 3.67 6.79 4.50
CA GLY A 56 3.06 7.91 3.78
C GLY A 56 3.08 7.80 2.25
N LEU A 57 3.53 6.67 1.69
CA LEU A 57 3.51 6.44 0.24
C LEU A 57 2.09 6.50 -0.33
N LEU A 58 1.12 5.81 0.27
CA LEU A 58 -0.25 5.80 -0.26
C LEU A 58 -0.88 7.17 -0.17
N LYS A 59 -0.72 7.90 0.94
CA LYS A 59 -1.15 9.31 1.01
C LYS A 59 -0.49 10.18 -0.08
N TYR A 60 0.79 9.96 -0.38
CA TYR A 60 1.47 10.65 -1.46
C TYR A 60 0.85 10.31 -2.82
N LEU A 61 0.68 9.02 -3.13
CA LEU A 61 0.03 8.56 -4.36
C LEU A 61 -1.41 9.08 -4.48
N GLU A 62 -2.18 9.12 -3.38
CA GLU A 62 -3.54 9.69 -3.32
C GLU A 62 -3.57 11.16 -3.77
N SER A 63 -2.53 11.93 -3.45
CA SER A 63 -2.45 13.37 -3.75
C SER A 63 -2.00 13.71 -5.17
N LEU A 64 -1.54 12.71 -5.95
CA LEU A 64 -1.04 12.96 -7.29
C LEU A 64 -2.18 13.31 -8.26
N PRO A 65 -1.93 14.20 -9.24
CA PRO A 65 -2.94 14.63 -10.20
C PRO A 65 -3.12 13.60 -11.32
N TRP A 66 -3.66 12.43 -10.99
CA TRP A 66 -3.84 11.33 -11.95
C TRP A 66 -4.72 11.75 -13.15
N PRO A 67 -4.29 11.52 -14.40
CA PRO A 67 -5.09 11.85 -15.59
C PRO A 67 -6.38 11.04 -15.69
N LYS A 68 -6.35 9.79 -15.21
CA LYS A 68 -7.50 8.89 -15.15
C LYS A 68 -7.60 8.23 -13.76
N PRO A 69 -8.08 8.95 -12.74
CA PRO A 69 -8.13 8.51 -11.35
C PRO A 69 -8.75 7.12 -11.15
N GLU A 70 -9.84 6.83 -11.85
CA GLU A 70 -10.58 5.56 -11.76
C GLU A 70 -9.80 4.34 -12.27
N SER A 71 -8.69 4.56 -12.98
CA SER A 71 -7.82 3.49 -13.46
C SER A 71 -6.69 3.14 -12.48
N VAL A 72 -6.48 3.97 -11.45
CA VAL A 72 -5.37 3.81 -10.52
C VAL A 72 -5.61 2.59 -9.63
N GLN A 73 -4.70 1.62 -9.74
CA GLN A 73 -4.63 0.45 -8.89
C GLN A 73 -3.24 0.40 -8.26
N VAL A 74 -3.18 0.30 -6.94
CA VAL A 74 -1.93 0.09 -6.20
C VAL A 74 -1.99 -1.29 -5.59
N LEU A 75 -1.09 -2.18 -6.02
CA LEU A 75 -0.92 -3.49 -5.43
C LEU A 75 0.21 -3.40 -4.41
N ILE A 76 -0.03 -3.89 -3.20
CA ILE A 76 1.00 -3.94 -2.15
C ILE A 76 1.09 -5.37 -1.66
N HIS A 77 2.31 -5.91 -1.63
CA HIS A 77 2.62 -7.18 -1.00
C HIS A 77 3.68 -6.94 0.06
N ASP A 78 3.30 -7.05 1.31
CA ASP A 78 4.25 -7.20 2.40
C ASP A 78 4.76 -8.65 2.44
N GLU A 79 6.00 -8.88 2.88
CA GLU A 79 6.61 -10.22 2.94
C GLU A 79 5.79 -11.25 3.76
N GLU A 80 4.95 -10.78 4.68
CA GLU A 80 4.09 -11.64 5.51
C GLU A 80 2.68 -11.85 4.91
N ASP A 81 2.31 -11.10 3.87
CA ASP A 81 1.01 -11.23 3.19
C ASP A 81 0.93 -12.56 2.41
N ASP A 82 -0.26 -13.15 2.34
CA ASP A 82 -0.50 -14.36 1.54
C ASP A 82 -0.69 -14.02 0.04
N CYS A 83 -0.99 -12.76 -0.28
CA CYS A 83 -1.21 -12.24 -1.63
C CYS A 83 -1.14 -10.71 -1.65
N PHE A 84 -1.03 -10.10 -2.84
CA PHE A 84 -1.12 -8.65 -2.98
C PHE A 84 -2.49 -8.14 -2.50
N GLY A 85 -2.47 -7.15 -1.62
CA GLY A 85 -3.62 -6.29 -1.39
C GLY A 85 -3.82 -5.35 -2.59
N LEU A 86 -5.05 -4.90 -2.80
CA LEU A 86 -5.42 -3.99 -3.89
C LEU A 86 -5.99 -2.72 -3.30
N TRP A 87 -5.43 -1.56 -3.67
CA TRP A 87 -5.99 -0.25 -3.40
C TRP A 87 -6.42 0.38 -4.70
N MET A 88 -7.58 1.03 -4.69
CA MET A 88 -8.10 1.77 -5.83
C MET A 88 -8.47 3.17 -5.40
N LEU A 89 -8.35 4.12 -6.33
CA LEU A 89 -8.70 5.51 -6.07
C LEU A 89 -10.21 5.71 -6.26
N HIS A 90 -10.92 5.89 -5.15
CA HIS A 90 -12.36 6.14 -5.08
C HIS A 90 -12.62 7.51 -4.45
N ASP A 91 -13.35 8.38 -5.14
CA ASP A 91 -13.69 9.73 -4.66
C ASP A 91 -12.46 10.54 -4.18
N GLY A 92 -11.35 10.40 -4.92
CA GLY A 92 -10.07 11.05 -4.59
C GLY A 92 -9.33 10.42 -3.41
N ARG A 93 -9.66 9.19 -3.03
CA ARG A 93 -9.05 8.47 -1.91
C ARG A 93 -8.57 7.08 -2.29
N LEU A 94 -7.36 6.71 -1.88
CA LEU A 94 -6.90 5.33 -2.04
C LEU A 94 -7.52 4.46 -0.95
N VAL A 95 -8.37 3.53 -1.36
CA VAL A 95 -9.11 2.63 -0.47
C VAL A 95 -8.73 1.20 -0.81
N GLU A 96 -8.44 0.40 0.23
CA GLU A 96 -8.23 -1.04 0.04
C GLU A 96 -9.54 -1.70 -0.42
N VAL A 97 -9.49 -2.38 -1.55
CA VAL A 97 -10.61 -3.11 -2.12
C VAL A 97 -10.60 -4.53 -1.54
N PRO A 98 -11.71 -4.98 -0.92
CA PRO A 98 -11.79 -6.33 -0.38
C PRO A 98 -11.62 -7.39 -1.48
N ILE A 99 -10.62 -8.25 -1.32
CA ILE A 99 -10.41 -9.41 -2.20
C ILE A 99 -11.17 -10.60 -1.61
N PRO A 100 -11.93 -11.37 -2.41
CA PRO A 100 -12.63 -12.54 -1.92
C PRO A 100 -11.70 -13.50 -1.19
N ARG A 101 -12.16 -14.01 -0.05
CA ARG A 101 -11.43 -14.97 0.80
C ARG A 101 -10.13 -14.42 1.37
N THR A 102 -10.03 -13.10 1.55
CA THR A 102 -8.93 -12.49 2.30
C THR A 102 -9.45 -11.65 3.45
N ARG A 103 -8.58 -11.42 4.42
CA ARG A 103 -8.81 -10.51 5.53
C ARG A 103 -7.48 -9.92 5.96
N ARG A 104 -7.41 -8.59 6.10
CA ARG A 104 -6.27 -7.92 6.72
C ARG A 104 -6.44 -7.93 8.23
N ALA A 105 -5.40 -8.38 8.92
CA ALA A 105 -5.35 -8.39 10.37
C ALA A 105 -4.18 -7.53 10.87
N TYR A 106 -4.30 -6.99 12.07
CA TYR A 106 -3.39 -6.01 12.63
C TYR A 106 -2.97 -6.51 14.02
N TRP A 107 -1.68 -6.53 14.31
CA TRP A 107 -1.14 -7.15 15.52
C TRP A 107 -0.51 -6.14 16.49
N SER A 108 -0.42 -4.86 16.11
CA SER A 108 0.28 -3.83 16.89
C SER A 108 -0.67 -2.91 17.66
N GLY A 109 -0.18 -2.43 18.81
CA GLY A 109 -0.79 -1.32 19.57
C GLY A 109 -0.73 0.02 18.82
N PRO A 110 -1.19 1.12 19.44
CA PRO A 110 -1.32 2.41 18.76
C PRO A 110 0.02 2.90 18.19
N PRO A 111 0.03 3.47 16.97
CA PRO A 111 1.26 3.97 16.35
C PRO A 111 1.88 5.10 17.18
N ASN A 112 3.21 5.20 17.17
CA ASN A 112 3.94 6.30 17.77
C ASN A 112 5.14 6.69 16.90
N GLU A 113 5.92 7.70 17.30
CA GLU A 113 7.08 8.16 16.50
C GLU A 113 8.13 7.07 16.27
N GLU A 114 8.22 6.09 17.18
CA GLU A 114 9.14 4.96 17.08
C GLU A 114 8.58 3.80 16.24
N TYR A 115 7.25 3.64 16.21
CA TYR A 115 6.56 2.57 15.48
C TYR A 115 5.55 3.15 14.50
N PRO A 116 5.84 3.13 13.18
CA PRO A 116 4.87 3.59 12.18
C PRO A 116 3.58 2.75 12.28
N PRO A 117 2.45 3.25 11.73
CA PRO A 117 1.22 2.50 11.62
C PRO A 117 1.47 1.08 11.10
N ASP A 118 0.90 0.09 11.80
CA ASP A 118 0.99 -1.31 11.40
C ASP A 118 0.29 -1.48 10.05
N PRO A 119 1.01 -1.89 8.98
CA PRO A 119 0.42 -2.15 7.67
C PRO A 119 -0.57 -3.34 7.69
N GLY A 120 -0.60 -4.09 8.80
CA GLY A 120 -1.34 -5.34 8.91
C GLY A 120 -0.74 -6.44 8.05
N ILE A 121 -1.37 -7.60 8.09
CA ILE A 121 -1.04 -8.78 7.27
C ILE A 121 -2.31 -9.24 6.58
N LEU A 122 -2.28 -9.33 5.26
CA LEU A 122 -3.37 -9.84 4.44
C LEU A 122 -3.28 -11.36 4.38
N ARG A 123 -4.26 -12.04 4.98
CA ARG A 123 -4.30 -13.50 5.04
C ARG A 123 -5.47 -14.05 4.24
N ARG A 124 -5.28 -15.22 3.63
CA ARG A 124 -6.33 -16.00 2.99
C ARG A 124 -7.17 -16.72 4.03
N THR A 125 -8.48 -16.58 3.96
CA THR A 125 -9.43 -17.19 4.90
C THR A 125 -9.80 -18.62 4.52
N ASP A 126 -9.32 -19.13 3.38
CA ASP A 126 -9.61 -20.48 2.87
C ASP A 126 -8.43 -21.46 3.04
N CYS A 127 -7.38 -21.06 3.77
CA CYS A 127 -6.15 -21.85 3.98
C CYS A 127 -6.11 -22.67 5.29
N GLY A 128 -7.24 -22.79 6.01
CA GLY A 128 -7.33 -23.52 7.27
C GLY A 128 -7.53 -22.61 8.49
N ALA A 129 -7.32 -23.15 9.70
CA ALA A 129 -7.49 -22.38 10.93
C ALA A 129 -6.38 -21.33 11.09
N ILE A 130 -6.76 -20.06 11.17
CA ILE A 130 -5.85 -18.93 11.42
C ILE A 130 -6.15 -18.40 12.82
N ASN A 131 -5.10 -18.21 13.62
CA ASN A 131 -5.19 -17.48 14.88
C ASN A 131 -5.21 -15.98 14.56
N TRP A 132 -6.40 -15.40 14.57
CA TRP A 132 -6.59 -13.97 14.38
C TRP A 132 -6.19 -13.20 15.65
N PRO A 133 -5.60 -12.00 15.50
CA PRO A 133 -5.37 -11.13 16.64
C PRO A 133 -6.71 -10.71 17.24
N GLU A 134 -6.73 -10.41 18.54
CA GLU A 134 -7.93 -9.89 19.18
C GLU A 134 -8.42 -8.63 18.45
N GLU A 135 -9.67 -8.66 18.00
CA GLU A 135 -10.31 -7.50 17.40
C GLU A 135 -10.57 -6.46 18.49
N ILE A 136 -9.76 -5.41 18.50
CA ILE A 136 -10.12 -4.19 19.25
C ILE A 136 -11.38 -3.60 18.62
N GLU A 137 -12.49 -3.52 19.37
CA GLU A 137 -13.77 -2.93 18.95
C GLU A 137 -13.54 -1.56 18.28
N GLY A 138 -14.14 -1.37 17.10
CA GLY A 138 -13.98 -0.17 16.27
C GLY A 138 -13.10 -0.37 15.02
N GLY A 139 -12.73 -1.61 14.70
CA GLY A 139 -11.70 -1.96 13.71
C GLY A 139 -11.84 -1.40 12.29
N ASP A 140 -13.04 -0.98 11.90
CA ASP A 140 -13.33 -0.44 10.56
C ASP A 140 -13.72 1.06 10.56
N HIS A 141 -14.03 1.64 11.73
CA HIS A 141 -14.60 3.01 11.80
C HIS A 141 -13.85 3.98 12.71
N SER A 142 -13.03 3.51 13.65
CA SER A 142 -12.30 4.37 14.59
C SER A 142 -10.81 4.51 14.26
N ARG A 143 -10.31 3.77 13.28
CA ARG A 143 -8.87 3.71 13.01
C ARG A 143 -8.48 4.81 12.02
N PRO A 144 -7.39 5.55 12.27
CA PRO A 144 -6.94 6.57 11.34
C PRO A 144 -6.74 5.92 9.97
N LYS A 145 -7.16 6.62 8.91
CA LYS A 145 -6.77 6.30 7.54
C LYS A 145 -5.26 6.46 7.44
N ALA A 146 -4.55 5.40 7.77
CA ALA A 146 -3.12 5.40 7.95
C ALA A 146 -2.49 4.40 6.99
N TRP A 147 -2.63 4.77 5.73
CA TRP A 147 -1.61 4.59 4.73
C TRP A 147 -1.32 5.96 4.10
#